data_AF-A0A1X4HTF1-F1
#
_entry.id   AF-A0A1X4HTF1-F1
#
_cell.length_a   1.000
_cell.length_b   1.000
_cell.length_c   1.000
_cell.angle_alpha   90.00
_cell.angle_beta   90.00
_cell.angle_gamma   90.00
#
_symmetry.space_group_name_H-M   'P 1'
#
loop_
_entity.id
_entity.type
_entity.pdbx_description
1 polymer ?
#
loop_
_entity_poly.entity_id
_entity_poly.type
_entity_poly.pdbx_seq_one_letter_code
_entity_poly.pdbx_strand_id
1 'polypeptide(L)'
;AREAGMPVGIVHDLAVGVHPGGADAWAQQEYFAAGMSVGAPPDAFNARGQDWGLPPWRPDRLAARGYAPFRALLRGLFRYAGALRIDHVMGLFRLWWVPEGHPPTEGTYVRYDAEAMLAVLVLEASRAGATVIGEDLGTVEPGVREALRERGVYGTSVLWFERDWDGDRRPLPPDAWRADCLATATTHDLPPTAAR
;
A
#
# COMPACT_ATOMS: atom_id res chain seq x y z
N ALA A 1 21.47 -1.98 -13.97
CA ALA A 1 20.79 -3.08 -13.26
C ALA A 1 20.71 -4.35 -14.11
N ARG A 2 19.97 -4.33 -15.24
CA ARG A 2 19.85 -5.51 -16.12
C ARG A 2 21.19 -5.93 -16.74
N GLU A 3 21.98 -4.98 -17.25
CA GLU A 3 23.34 -5.26 -17.76
C GLU A 3 24.28 -5.83 -16.69
N ALA A 4 24.00 -5.57 -15.41
CA ALA A 4 24.74 -6.13 -14.28
C ALA A 4 24.19 -7.50 -13.81
N GLY A 5 23.24 -8.10 -14.53
CA GLY A 5 22.70 -9.44 -14.25
C GLY A 5 21.63 -9.50 -13.15
N MET A 6 21.07 -8.37 -12.70
CA MET A 6 20.00 -8.39 -11.68
C MET A 6 18.69 -8.92 -12.28
N PRO A 7 18.12 -10.04 -11.78
CA PRO A 7 16.94 -10.67 -12.38
C PRO A 7 15.67 -9.83 -12.22
N VAL A 8 15.51 -9.13 -11.08
CA VAL A 8 14.42 -8.17 -10.85
C VAL A 8 14.81 -6.78 -11.36
N GLY A 9 16.06 -6.35 -11.16
CA GLY A 9 16.50 -5.00 -11.51
C GLY A 9 16.06 -3.98 -10.45
N ILE A 10 15.40 -2.90 -10.88
CA ILE A 10 14.98 -1.82 -9.97
C ILE A 10 13.61 -2.14 -9.39
N VAL A 11 13.48 -1.95 -8.08
CA VAL A 11 12.20 -1.97 -7.36
C VAL A 11 11.78 -0.52 -7.12
N HIS A 12 10.65 -0.11 -7.69
CA HIS A 12 10.03 1.18 -7.36
C HIS A 12 9.15 1.05 -6.13
N ASP A 13 8.93 2.17 -5.45
CA ASP A 13 8.01 2.27 -4.32
C ASP A 13 6.93 3.30 -4.65
N LEU A 14 5.66 2.89 -4.62
CA LEU A 14 4.52 3.75 -4.91
C LEU A 14 3.90 4.22 -3.60
N ALA A 15 4.06 5.51 -3.32
CA ALA A 15 3.40 6.18 -2.20
C ALA A 15 1.86 6.10 -2.28
N VAL A 16 1.21 6.23 -1.13
CA VAL A 16 -0.26 6.13 -0.98
C VAL A 16 -1.04 7.17 -1.78
N GLY A 17 -0.48 8.37 -1.97
CA GLY A 17 -1.21 9.48 -2.57
C GLY A 17 -0.34 10.64 -2.98
N VAL A 18 -0.98 11.77 -3.27
CA VAL A 18 -0.35 12.97 -3.82
C VAL A 18 -0.55 14.17 -2.90
N HIS A 19 0.26 15.20 -3.06
CA HIS A 19 0.05 16.45 -2.33
C HIS A 19 -1.25 17.15 -2.80
N PRO A 20 -2.09 17.70 -1.91
CA PRO A 20 -3.39 18.28 -2.26
C PRO A 20 -3.30 19.53 -3.14
N GLY A 21 -2.20 20.28 -3.04
CA GLY A 21 -1.85 21.39 -3.94
C GLY A 21 -0.96 20.98 -5.13
N GLY A 22 -0.77 19.68 -5.36
CA GLY A 22 0.15 19.15 -6.38
C GLY A 22 -0.44 19.09 -7.79
N ALA A 23 0.41 18.75 -8.76
CA ALA A 23 0.03 18.70 -10.17
C ALA A 23 -1.11 17.70 -10.45
N ASP A 24 -1.08 16.51 -9.84
CA ASP A 24 -2.14 15.52 -10.01
C ASP A 24 -3.46 16.00 -9.39
N ALA A 25 -3.42 16.55 -8.17
CA ALA A 25 -4.62 17.10 -7.54
C ALA A 25 -5.20 18.28 -8.35
N TRP A 26 -4.36 19.07 -9.03
CA TRP A 26 -4.80 20.15 -9.92
C TRP A 26 -5.36 19.64 -11.26
N ALA A 27 -4.69 18.69 -11.92
CA ALA A 27 -5.06 18.22 -13.25
C ALA A 27 -6.20 17.18 -13.23
N GLN A 28 -6.33 16.44 -12.14
CA GLN A 28 -7.21 15.27 -12.01
C GLN A 28 -8.27 15.48 -10.91
N GLN A 29 -8.69 16.72 -10.67
CA GLN A 29 -9.64 17.11 -9.62
C GLN A 29 -10.91 16.24 -9.57
N GLU A 30 -11.44 15.82 -10.72
CA GLU A 30 -12.66 15.01 -10.78
C GLU A 30 -12.53 13.67 -10.04
N TYR A 31 -11.31 13.19 -9.85
CA TYR A 31 -11.00 11.90 -9.30
C TYR A 31 -10.57 11.92 -7.83
N PHE A 32 -10.28 13.09 -7.26
CA PHE A 32 -9.91 13.22 -5.85
C PHE A 32 -11.08 13.74 -5.02
N ALA A 33 -11.21 13.26 -3.79
CA ALA A 33 -12.22 13.73 -2.86
C ALA A 33 -11.72 14.98 -2.14
N ALA A 34 -12.12 16.16 -2.64
CA ALA A 34 -11.80 17.42 -1.98
C ALA A 34 -12.42 17.50 -0.57
N GLY A 35 -11.71 18.15 0.37
CA GLY A 35 -12.13 18.27 1.77
C GLY A 35 -11.99 16.97 2.58
N MET A 36 -11.30 15.97 2.03
CA MET A 36 -11.00 14.71 2.70
C MET A 36 -9.50 14.45 2.66
N SER A 37 -8.99 13.84 3.71
CA SER A 37 -7.61 13.39 3.81
C SER A 37 -7.55 11.90 4.11
N VAL A 38 -6.54 11.21 3.58
CA VAL A 38 -6.21 9.84 3.96
C VAL A 38 -5.43 9.85 5.26
N GLY A 39 -5.70 8.87 6.11
CA GLY A 39 -4.97 8.67 7.34
C GLY A 39 -5.01 7.24 7.84
N ALA A 40 -4.86 7.10 9.15
CA ALA A 40 -5.03 5.85 9.87
C ALA A 40 -5.86 6.09 11.16
N PRO A 41 -6.72 5.14 11.56
CA PRO A 41 -7.41 5.23 12.84
C PRO A 41 -6.41 5.17 14.01
N PRO A 42 -6.82 5.56 15.23
CA PRO A 42 -6.04 5.31 16.43
C PRO A 42 -5.64 3.84 16.58
N ASP A 43 -4.37 3.62 16.92
CA ASP A 43 -3.82 2.28 17.16
C ASP A 43 -2.93 2.25 18.42
N ALA A 44 -2.32 1.09 18.69
CA ALA A 44 -1.50 0.85 19.88
C ALA A 44 -0.21 1.70 19.92
N PHE A 45 0.26 2.20 18.78
CA PHE A 45 1.47 3.02 18.66
C PHE A 45 1.13 4.51 18.60
N ASN A 46 0.00 4.86 17.97
CA ASN A 46 -0.49 6.22 17.88
C ASN A 46 -1.97 6.31 18.27
N ALA A 47 -2.20 6.59 19.56
CA ALA A 47 -3.54 6.72 20.14
C ALA A 47 -4.36 7.89 19.59
N ARG A 48 -3.76 8.81 18.82
CA ARG A 48 -4.48 9.91 18.15
C ARG A 48 -4.86 9.60 16.70
N GLY A 49 -4.42 8.45 16.18
CA GLY A 49 -4.46 8.16 14.76
C GLY A 49 -3.53 9.07 13.97
N GLN A 50 -3.66 9.03 12.65
CA GLN A 50 -2.81 9.78 11.74
C GLN A 50 -3.65 10.46 10.67
N ASP A 51 -3.28 11.68 10.32
CA ASP A 51 -3.72 12.38 9.11
C ASP A 51 -2.49 12.59 8.24
N TRP A 52 -2.49 12.05 7.03
CA TRP A 52 -1.37 12.12 6.10
C TRP A 52 -1.46 13.30 5.12
N GLY A 53 -2.55 14.06 5.16
CA GLY A 53 -2.77 15.23 4.30
C GLY A 53 -2.91 14.90 2.81
N LEU A 54 -3.26 13.66 2.45
CA LEU A 54 -3.36 13.20 1.07
C LEU A 54 -4.83 13.12 0.65
N PRO A 55 -5.28 13.76 -0.44
CA PRO A 55 -6.65 13.61 -0.88
C PRO A 55 -6.87 12.18 -1.42
N PRO A 56 -7.88 11.43 -0.95
CA PRO A 56 -8.14 10.10 -1.47
C PRO A 56 -8.72 10.16 -2.87
N TRP A 57 -8.50 9.10 -3.65
CA TRP A 57 -9.27 8.88 -4.87
C TRP A 57 -10.76 8.72 -4.54
N ARG A 58 -11.62 9.11 -5.47
CA ARG A 58 -13.07 8.87 -5.43
C ARG A 58 -13.37 7.49 -6.03
N PRO A 59 -13.83 6.50 -5.24
CA PRO A 59 -14.08 5.15 -5.75
C PRO A 59 -15.12 5.14 -6.88
N ASP A 60 -16.17 5.96 -6.77
CA ASP A 60 -17.21 6.11 -7.78
C ASP A 60 -16.68 6.64 -9.12
N ARG A 61 -15.72 7.56 -9.07
CA ARG A 61 -15.12 8.19 -10.26
C ARG A 61 -14.08 7.29 -10.91
N LEU A 62 -13.31 6.54 -10.12
CA LEU A 62 -12.43 5.51 -10.65
C LEU A 62 -13.24 4.46 -11.42
N ALA A 63 -14.31 3.94 -10.84
CA ALA A 63 -15.17 2.95 -11.49
C ALA A 63 -15.84 3.50 -12.76
N ALA A 64 -16.41 4.71 -12.70
CA ALA A 64 -17.07 5.36 -13.83
C ALA A 64 -16.13 5.62 -15.02
N ARG A 65 -14.82 5.66 -14.80
CA ARG A 65 -13.79 5.85 -15.82
C ARG A 65 -13.00 4.58 -16.14
N GLY A 66 -13.47 3.43 -15.67
CA GLY A 66 -12.81 2.14 -15.89
C GLY A 66 -11.36 2.12 -15.37
N TYR A 67 -11.12 2.79 -14.23
CA TYR A 67 -9.83 2.86 -13.54
C TYR A 67 -8.69 3.46 -14.37
N ALA A 68 -9.02 4.28 -15.38
CA ALA A 68 -8.02 4.85 -16.29
C ALA A 68 -6.88 5.63 -15.59
N PRO A 69 -7.12 6.47 -14.57
CA PRO A 69 -6.05 7.16 -13.84
C PRO A 69 -5.08 6.19 -13.16
N PHE A 70 -5.61 5.20 -12.44
CA PHE A 70 -4.81 4.21 -11.74
C PHE A 70 -3.96 3.39 -12.72
N ARG A 71 -4.56 2.97 -13.85
CA ARG A 71 -3.83 2.28 -14.92
C ARG A 71 -2.71 3.14 -15.51
N ALA A 72 -2.95 4.44 -15.72
CA ALA A 72 -1.94 5.36 -16.27
C ALA A 72 -0.75 5.51 -15.31
N LEU A 73 -1.02 5.67 -14.01
CA LEU A 73 -0.01 5.71 -12.95
C LEU A 73 0.87 4.45 -12.97
N LEU A 74 0.24 3.27 -12.93
CA LEU A 74 0.96 1.99 -12.93
C LEU A 74 1.83 1.80 -14.17
N ARG A 75 1.33 2.17 -15.36
CA ARG A 75 2.11 2.11 -16.61
C ARG A 75 3.35 2.99 -16.56
N GLY A 76 3.25 4.18 -15.96
CA GLY A 76 4.39 5.07 -15.77
C GLY A 76 5.47 4.41 -14.91
N LEU A 77 5.07 3.80 -13.79
CA LEU A 77 5.96 3.14 -12.84
C LEU A 77 6.61 1.88 -13.44
N PHE A 78 5.81 1.00 -14.02
CA PHE A 78 6.28 -0.28 -14.58
C PHE A 78 7.13 -0.14 -15.83
N ARG A 79 7.18 1.04 -16.46
CA ARG A 79 8.05 1.26 -17.62
C ARG A 79 9.53 0.98 -17.29
N TYR A 80 9.96 1.22 -16.06
CA TYR A 80 11.37 1.13 -15.67
C TYR A 80 11.63 0.20 -14.47
N ALA A 81 10.58 -0.35 -13.86
CA ALA A 81 10.67 -1.20 -12.69
C ALA A 81 10.49 -2.68 -13.05
N GLY A 82 11.29 -3.56 -12.47
CA GLY A 82 11.03 -5.01 -12.51
C GLY A 82 10.26 -5.51 -11.29
N ALA A 83 10.13 -4.69 -10.24
CA ALA A 83 9.09 -4.87 -9.24
C ALA A 83 8.55 -3.53 -8.74
N LEU A 84 7.33 -3.53 -8.23
CA LEU A 84 6.68 -2.38 -7.62
C LEU A 84 6.23 -2.74 -6.21
N ARG A 85 6.74 -2.01 -5.22
CA ARG A 85 6.17 -1.97 -3.87
C ARG A 85 4.99 -0.99 -3.87
N ILE A 86 3.84 -1.44 -3.38
CA ILE A 86 2.66 -0.61 -3.13
C ILE A 86 2.65 -0.29 -1.64
N ASP A 87 2.88 0.97 -1.31
CA ASP A 87 2.76 1.44 0.06
C ASP A 87 1.29 1.39 0.51
N HIS A 88 1.04 0.93 1.74
CA HIS A 88 -0.28 0.76 2.29
C HIS A 88 -1.23 0.00 1.35
N VAL A 89 -0.92 -1.25 1.01
CA VAL A 89 -1.67 -2.02 -0.01
C VAL A 89 -3.15 -2.19 0.34
N MET A 90 -3.48 -2.09 1.64
CA MET A 90 -4.85 -2.01 2.16
C MET A 90 -5.68 -0.91 1.47
N GLY A 91 -5.05 0.16 0.96
CA GLY A 91 -5.70 1.24 0.22
C GLY A 91 -6.39 0.81 -1.07
N LEU A 92 -6.05 -0.37 -1.62
CA LEU A 92 -6.78 -0.97 -2.73
C LEU A 92 -8.14 -1.55 -2.29
N PHE A 93 -8.35 -1.77 -0.99
CA PHE A 93 -9.55 -2.33 -0.39
C PHE A 93 -10.38 -1.27 0.32
N ARG A 94 -9.73 -0.46 1.16
CA ARG A 94 -10.35 0.62 1.93
C ARG A 94 -9.29 1.61 2.41
N LEU A 95 -9.67 2.87 2.55
CA LEU A 95 -8.85 3.90 3.18
C LEU A 95 -9.60 4.56 4.31
N TRP A 96 -8.88 4.93 5.37
CA TRP A 96 -9.42 5.76 6.45
C TRP A 96 -9.46 7.21 5.98
N TRP A 97 -10.66 7.75 5.80
CA TRP A 97 -10.89 9.12 5.36
C TRP A 97 -11.18 9.99 6.57
N VAL A 98 -10.45 11.09 6.69
CA VAL A 98 -10.60 12.11 7.72
C VAL A 98 -11.14 13.38 7.04
N PRO A 99 -12.31 13.89 7.46
CA PRO A 99 -12.80 15.18 6.97
C PRO A 99 -11.83 16.31 7.34
N GLU A 100 -11.63 17.25 6.42
CA GLU A 100 -10.76 18.40 6.66
C GLU A 100 -11.22 19.19 7.89
N GLY A 101 -10.27 19.54 8.77
CA GLY A 101 -10.54 20.24 10.02
C GLY A 101 -10.97 19.34 11.19
N HIS A 102 -11.12 18.03 10.97
CA HIS A 102 -11.45 17.07 12.02
C HIS A 102 -10.23 16.21 12.42
N PRO A 103 -10.17 15.73 13.68
CA PRO A 103 -9.09 14.83 14.11
C PRO A 103 -9.22 13.43 13.47
N PRO A 104 -8.12 12.65 13.33
CA PRO A 104 -8.17 11.30 12.76
C PRO A 104 -9.12 10.34 13.48
N THR A 105 -9.43 10.60 14.75
CA THR A 105 -10.42 9.86 15.56
C THR A 105 -11.84 9.94 14.99
N GLU A 106 -12.14 10.93 14.15
CA GLU A 106 -13.45 11.16 13.53
C GLU A 106 -13.50 10.72 12.06
N GLY A 107 -12.47 10.01 11.60
CA GLY A 107 -12.48 9.42 10.27
C GLY A 107 -13.37 8.18 10.14
N THR A 108 -13.43 7.63 8.94
CA THR A 108 -14.11 6.36 8.66
C THR A 108 -13.47 5.62 7.50
N TYR A 109 -13.67 4.29 7.44
CA TYR A 109 -13.24 3.52 6.29
C TYR A 109 -14.19 3.72 5.11
N VAL A 110 -13.64 4.18 3.99
CA VAL A 110 -14.32 4.19 2.68
C VAL A 110 -13.78 3.02 1.86
N ARG A 111 -14.69 2.16 1.38
CA ARG A 111 -14.34 0.97 0.59
C ARG A 111 -14.06 1.31 -0.87
N TYR A 112 -13.12 0.58 -1.44
CA TYR A 112 -12.80 0.52 -2.86
C TYR A 112 -13.22 -0.84 -3.40
N ASP A 113 -13.39 -0.91 -4.72
CA ASP A 113 -13.58 -2.19 -5.41
C ASP A 113 -12.20 -2.89 -5.53
N ALA A 114 -11.87 -3.68 -4.51
CA ALA A 114 -10.58 -4.37 -4.42
C ALA A 114 -10.36 -5.34 -5.58
N GLU A 115 -11.42 -5.99 -6.05
CA GLU A 115 -11.35 -6.92 -7.18
C GLU A 115 -10.88 -6.19 -8.43
N ALA A 116 -11.52 -5.07 -8.76
CA ALA A 116 -11.13 -4.26 -9.92
C ALA A 116 -9.74 -3.63 -9.76
N MET A 117 -9.43 -3.07 -8.58
CA MET A 117 -8.13 -2.44 -8.30
C MET A 117 -6.99 -3.45 -8.41
N LEU A 118 -7.11 -4.62 -7.78
CA LEU A 118 -6.11 -5.67 -7.86
C LEU A 118 -6.00 -6.23 -9.28
N ALA A 119 -7.11 -6.43 -9.99
CA ALA A 119 -7.09 -6.88 -11.38
C ALA A 119 -6.32 -5.91 -12.29
N VAL A 120 -6.52 -4.60 -12.15
CA VAL A 120 -5.76 -3.58 -12.90
C VAL A 120 -4.28 -3.63 -12.54
N LEU A 121 -3.94 -3.74 -11.24
CA LEU A 121 -2.57 -3.82 -10.76
C LEU A 121 -1.82 -5.02 -11.36
N VAL A 122 -2.37 -6.22 -11.21
CA VAL A 122 -1.69 -7.44 -11.68
C VAL A 122 -1.68 -7.55 -13.20
N LEU A 123 -2.68 -7.00 -13.89
CA LEU A 123 -2.68 -6.93 -15.35
C LEU A 123 -1.54 -6.04 -15.88
N GLU A 124 -1.35 -4.86 -15.30
CA GLU A 124 -0.27 -3.96 -15.73
C GLU A 124 1.11 -4.50 -15.31
N ALA A 125 1.22 -5.13 -14.13
CA ALA A 125 2.45 -5.82 -13.72
C ALA A 125 2.81 -6.97 -14.68
N SER A 126 1.83 -7.82 -15.02
CA SER A 126 2.00 -8.93 -15.97
C SER A 126 2.44 -8.44 -17.35
N ARG A 127 1.83 -7.37 -17.87
CA ARG A 127 2.22 -6.75 -19.15
C ARG A 127 3.67 -6.26 -19.15
N ALA A 128 4.17 -5.81 -18.00
CA ALA A 128 5.55 -5.35 -17.86
C ALA A 128 6.54 -6.47 -17.52
N GLY A 129 6.07 -7.69 -17.24
CA GLY A 129 6.89 -8.76 -16.67
C GLY A 129 7.46 -8.40 -15.31
N ALA A 130 6.71 -7.63 -14.52
CA ALA A 130 7.13 -7.12 -13.22
C ALA A 130 6.40 -7.83 -12.07
N THR A 131 7.04 -7.85 -10.90
CA THR A 131 6.48 -8.38 -9.66
C THR A 131 5.85 -7.27 -8.81
N VAL A 132 4.88 -7.61 -7.97
CA VAL A 132 4.25 -6.67 -7.03
C VAL A 132 4.48 -7.12 -5.60
N ILE A 133 4.83 -6.16 -4.74
CA ILE A 133 4.96 -6.33 -3.29
C ILE A 133 3.96 -5.36 -2.65
N GLY A 134 2.97 -5.87 -1.91
CA GLY A 134 2.07 -5.05 -1.12
C GLY A 134 2.60 -4.91 0.30
N GLU A 135 2.81 -3.68 0.76
CA GLU A 135 3.04 -3.46 2.19
C GLU A 135 1.76 -3.73 2.97
N ASP A 136 1.77 -4.82 3.74
CA ASP A 136 0.63 -5.38 4.47
C ASP A 136 0.87 -5.41 5.99
N LEU A 137 1.36 -4.28 6.53
CA LEU A 137 1.61 -4.06 7.96
C LEU A 137 0.45 -3.28 8.60
N GLY A 138 0.47 -3.23 9.94
CA GLY A 138 -0.56 -2.52 10.72
C GLY A 138 -1.90 -3.27 10.76
N THR A 139 -3.00 -2.53 10.65
CA THR A 139 -4.37 -3.08 10.77
C THR A 139 -4.88 -3.63 9.44
N VAL A 140 -4.52 -4.88 9.15
CA VAL A 140 -4.93 -5.60 7.94
C VAL A 140 -6.33 -6.21 8.12
N GLU A 141 -7.27 -5.92 7.21
CA GLU A 141 -8.61 -6.52 7.22
C GLU A 141 -8.52 -8.03 6.90
N PRO A 142 -9.31 -8.90 7.56
CA PRO A 142 -9.38 -10.31 7.19
C PRO A 142 -9.69 -10.49 5.70
N GLY A 143 -9.01 -11.43 5.03
CA GLY A 143 -9.18 -11.69 3.60
C GLY A 143 -8.22 -10.90 2.70
N VAL A 144 -7.60 -9.81 3.18
CA VAL A 144 -6.65 -9.02 2.37
C VAL A 144 -5.45 -9.85 1.96
N ARG A 145 -4.80 -10.53 2.91
CA ARG A 145 -3.59 -11.34 2.64
C ARG A 145 -3.88 -12.50 1.70
N GLU A 146 -5.05 -13.12 1.85
CA GLU A 146 -5.53 -14.18 0.98
C GLU A 146 -5.73 -13.66 -0.45
N ALA A 147 -6.42 -12.52 -0.60
CA ALA A 147 -6.68 -11.91 -1.91
C ALA A 147 -5.39 -11.47 -2.62
N LEU A 148 -4.38 -11.00 -1.89
CA LEU A 148 -3.05 -10.68 -2.43
C LEU A 148 -2.33 -11.95 -2.91
N ARG A 149 -2.27 -12.98 -2.07
CA ARG A 149 -1.60 -14.26 -2.37
C ARG A 149 -2.22 -14.95 -3.59
N GLU A 150 -3.55 -14.98 -3.68
CA GLU A 150 -4.27 -15.58 -4.82
C GLU A 150 -3.95 -14.91 -6.16
N ARG A 151 -3.47 -13.67 -6.14
CA ARG A 151 -3.10 -12.88 -7.32
C ARG A 151 -1.59 -12.77 -7.52
N GLY A 152 -0.79 -13.48 -6.72
CA GLY A 152 0.67 -13.45 -6.79
C GLY A 152 1.28 -12.12 -6.34
N VAL A 153 0.59 -11.36 -5.49
CA VAL A 153 1.15 -10.18 -4.84
C VAL A 153 1.84 -10.62 -3.55
N TYR A 154 3.15 -10.36 -3.44
CA TYR A 154 3.93 -10.66 -2.25
C TYR A 154 3.53 -9.73 -1.10
N GLY A 155 3.48 -10.23 0.13
CA GLY A 155 3.37 -9.38 1.33
C GLY A 155 4.72 -8.81 1.77
N THR A 156 4.75 -8.23 2.96
CA THR A 156 5.96 -7.74 3.64
C THR A 156 6.08 -8.32 5.04
N SER A 157 7.27 -8.79 5.41
CA SER A 157 7.56 -9.28 6.76
C SER A 157 8.75 -8.54 7.34
N VAL A 158 8.56 -7.92 8.49
CA VAL A 158 9.59 -7.12 9.16
C VAL A 158 9.97 -7.83 10.46
N LEU A 159 11.25 -8.17 10.62
CA LEU A 159 11.78 -8.95 11.75
C LEU A 159 11.22 -8.57 13.12
N TRP A 160 11.06 -7.27 13.39
CA TRP A 160 10.59 -6.77 14.68
C TRP A 160 9.12 -7.08 14.97
N PHE A 161 8.32 -7.31 13.92
CA PHE A 161 6.87 -7.54 13.98
C PHE A 161 6.49 -9.01 13.81
N GLU A 162 7.39 -9.86 13.30
CA GLU A 162 7.20 -11.31 13.16
C GLU A 162 7.24 -12.00 14.54
N ARG A 163 6.10 -11.95 15.23
CA ARG A 163 5.90 -12.50 16.59
C ARG A 163 4.60 -13.29 16.64
N ASP A 164 4.54 -14.24 17.57
CA ASP A 164 3.32 -14.96 17.89
C ASP A 164 2.34 -14.08 18.69
N TRP A 165 1.63 -13.20 17.99
CA TRP A 165 0.70 -12.25 18.60
C TRP A 165 -0.52 -12.89 19.26
N ASP A 166 -0.89 -14.10 18.82
CA ASP A 166 -2.01 -14.88 19.36
C ASP A 166 -1.60 -15.77 20.53
N GLY A 167 -0.32 -16.10 20.66
CA GLY A 167 0.24 -16.89 21.76
C GLY A 167 1.15 -16.07 22.68
N ASP A 168 2.42 -16.48 22.78
CA ASP A 168 3.33 -16.01 23.83
C ASP A 168 4.12 -14.73 23.48
N ARG A 169 3.86 -14.15 22.30
CA ARG A 169 4.48 -12.92 21.76
C ARG A 169 5.98 -13.02 21.52
N ARG A 170 6.56 -14.22 21.52
CA ARG A 170 7.95 -14.44 21.14
C ARG A 170 8.14 -14.28 19.63
N PRO A 171 9.36 -13.96 19.18
CA PRO A 171 9.69 -13.95 17.75
C PRO A 171 9.38 -15.29 17.10
N LEU A 172 8.82 -15.26 15.89
CA LEU A 172 8.55 -16.46 15.12
C LEU A 172 9.88 -17.11 14.66
N PRO A 173 10.01 -18.44 14.73
CA PRO A 173 11.17 -19.14 14.19
C PRO A 173 11.19 -19.03 12.66
N PRO A 174 12.36 -19.10 11.98
CA PRO A 174 12.47 -18.83 10.55
C PRO A 174 11.59 -19.70 9.64
N ASP A 175 11.31 -20.94 10.05
CA ASP A 175 10.45 -21.89 9.34
C ASP A 175 8.94 -21.55 9.42
N ALA A 176 8.55 -20.68 10.36
CA ALA A 176 7.19 -20.16 10.48
C ALA A 176 6.97 -18.86 9.69
N TRP A 177 8.00 -18.29 9.04
CA TRP A 177 7.86 -17.08 8.24
C TRP A 177 7.13 -17.37 6.93
N ARG A 178 6.36 -16.38 6.46
CA ARG A 178 5.63 -16.47 5.18
C ARG A 178 6.62 -16.55 4.01
N ALA A 179 6.43 -17.52 3.12
CA ALA A 179 7.26 -17.65 1.92
C ALA A 179 6.95 -16.57 0.85
N ASP A 180 5.67 -16.18 0.73
CA ASP A 180 5.19 -15.23 -0.27
C ASP A 180 5.31 -13.78 0.22
N CYS A 181 6.50 -13.37 0.69
CA CYS A 181 6.74 -12.00 1.15
C CYS A 181 8.15 -11.47 0.86
N LEU A 182 8.29 -10.15 0.92
CA LEU A 182 9.58 -9.47 1.10
C LEU A 182 9.91 -9.42 2.59
N ALA A 183 10.91 -10.19 3.02
CA ALA A 183 11.41 -10.19 4.38
C ALA A 183 12.53 -9.15 4.58
N THR A 184 12.42 -8.30 5.60
CA THR A 184 13.44 -7.30 5.95
C THR A 184 13.75 -7.28 7.44
N ALA A 185 14.95 -6.81 7.79
CA ALA A 185 15.33 -6.56 9.19
C ALA A 185 14.63 -5.31 9.76
N THR A 186 14.43 -4.28 8.93
CA THR A 186 13.80 -3.01 9.33
C THR A 186 13.17 -2.33 8.10
N THR A 187 12.50 -1.20 8.29
CA THR A 187 11.97 -0.32 7.22
C THR A 187 12.51 1.11 7.41
N HIS A 188 12.21 2.00 6.47
CA HIS A 188 12.59 3.41 6.58
C HIS A 188 11.78 4.17 7.66
N ASP A 189 10.64 3.63 8.09
CA ASP A 189 9.81 4.17 9.18
C ASP A 189 10.32 3.79 10.58
N LEU A 190 11.32 2.92 10.66
CA LEU A 190 11.87 2.40 11.90
C LEU A 190 13.32 2.84 12.09
N PRO A 191 13.79 3.00 13.35
CA PRO A 191 15.20 3.18 13.62
C PRO A 191 16.04 2.06 12.96
N PRO A 192 17.26 2.37 12.48
CA PRO A 192 18.17 1.34 11.99
C PRO A 192 18.44 0.28 13.07
N THR A 193 18.71 -0.95 12.66
CA THR A 193 18.97 -2.08 13.58
C THR A 193 20.08 -1.77 14.60
N ALA A 194 21.12 -1.02 14.22
CA ALA A 194 22.22 -0.65 15.10
C ALA A 194 21.84 0.33 16.23
N ALA A 195 20.65 0.94 16.17
CA ALA A 195 20.16 1.85 17.20
C ALA A 195 19.40 1.12 18.34
N ARG A 196 19.28 -0.21 18.29
CA ARG A 196 18.63 -1.04 19.29
C ARG A 196 19.61 -1.97 20.00
#